data_AF-A0A4R6SS32-F1
#
_entry.id   AF-A0A4R6SS32-F1
#
_cell.length_a   1.000
_cell.length_b   1.000
_cell.length_c   1.000
_cell.angle_alpha   90.00
_cell.angle_beta   90.00
_cell.angle_gamma   90.00
#
_symmetry.space_group_name_H-M   'P 1'
#
loop_
_entity.id
_entity.type
_entity.pdbx_description
1 polymer ?
#
loop_
_entity_poly.entity_id
_entity_poly.type
_entity_poly.pdbx_seq_one_letter_code
_entity_poly.pdbx_strand_id
1 'polypeptide(L)'
;MFNLFNKDTSEKPQDVKAIREALLVFIKQELQKLEGGEGNHIKGFLLYIACPPVERYMYNSAVFAEEEDRFKNEVQRIADDFAIDLPEKWTMEIVFVEVLPDEAIKMANLDAALFIKTPEHAATVNKSGTAYITVLNGEAEQKGYVIKSEDGKINIGRDKKAQDESGFFRINEIAFPSESTNEGNKYISRQHAHIEWSDEHEAFQLFADDGGVPPRNKVKIRSVNDHNPVKLTFTELGHTLYEGDQIILGESAVLEFSYHLTK
;
A
#
# COMPACT_ATOMS: atom_id res chain seq x y z
N MET A 1 -30.53 -37.43 18.77
CA MET A 1 -29.06 -37.38 18.57
C MET A 1 -28.83 -37.62 17.08
N PHE A 2 -28.73 -36.56 16.29
CA PHE A 2 -28.60 -36.64 14.82
C PHE A 2 -27.15 -36.30 14.45
N ASN A 3 -26.38 -37.31 14.09
CA ASN A 3 -25.08 -37.14 13.44
C ASN A 3 -25.33 -36.98 11.94
N LEU A 4 -25.12 -35.77 11.42
CA LEU A 4 -25.35 -35.40 10.02
C LEU A 4 -24.07 -35.02 9.26
N PHE A 5 -22.89 -35.43 9.74
CA PHE A 5 -21.63 -35.15 9.04
C PHE A 5 -20.86 -36.44 8.81
N ASN A 6 -21.22 -37.11 7.71
CA ASN A 6 -20.32 -37.96 6.92
C ASN A 6 -20.77 -37.83 5.47
N LYS A 7 -20.23 -36.83 4.78
CA LYS A 7 -20.16 -36.80 3.32
C LYS A 7 -18.75 -36.38 2.93
N ASP A 8 -17.93 -37.39 2.67
CA ASP A 8 -16.94 -37.30 1.60
C ASP A 8 -17.71 -36.98 0.31
N THR A 9 -17.71 -35.72 -0.09
CA THR A 9 -18.12 -35.31 -1.43
C THR A 9 -17.01 -34.46 -2.00
N SER A 10 -16.24 -35.07 -2.89
CA SER A 10 -15.22 -34.45 -3.74
C SER A 10 -15.81 -33.52 -4.81
N GLU A 11 -17.01 -32.98 -4.61
CA GLU A 11 -17.68 -32.08 -5.55
C GLU A 11 -17.60 -30.64 -5.03
N LYS A 12 -17.14 -29.73 -5.88
CA LYS A 12 -17.11 -28.29 -5.56
C LYS A 12 -18.52 -27.81 -5.20
N PRO A 13 -18.70 -27.00 -4.14
CA PRO A 13 -19.96 -26.34 -3.81
C PRO A 13 -20.65 -25.74 -5.04
N GLN A 14 -21.89 -26.16 -5.32
CA GLN A 14 -22.58 -25.82 -6.58
C GLN A 14 -23.50 -24.60 -6.50
N ASP A 15 -23.71 -24.01 -5.32
CA ASP A 15 -24.60 -22.86 -5.14
C ASP A 15 -24.03 -21.79 -4.18
N VAL A 16 -24.58 -20.57 -4.28
CA VAL A 16 -24.16 -19.38 -3.51
C VAL A 16 -24.12 -19.62 -2.01
N LYS A 17 -25.08 -20.38 -1.46
CA LYS A 17 -25.15 -20.64 -0.02
C LYS A 17 -24.04 -21.62 0.39
N ALA A 18 -23.85 -22.67 -0.40
CA ALA A 18 -22.79 -23.66 -0.16
C ALA A 18 -21.39 -23.06 -0.29
N ILE A 19 -21.16 -22.17 -1.28
CA ILE A 19 -19.89 -21.44 -1.44
C ILE A 19 -19.62 -20.57 -0.22
N ARG A 20 -20.60 -19.75 0.19
CA ARG A 20 -20.47 -18.89 1.38
C ARG A 20 -20.19 -19.69 2.64
N GLU A 21 -20.94 -20.76 2.87
CA GLU A 21 -20.76 -21.63 4.04
C GLU A 21 -19.35 -22.25 4.03
N ALA A 22 -18.87 -22.74 2.88
CA ALA A 22 -17.52 -23.25 2.75
C ALA A 22 -16.46 -22.19 3.08
N LEU A 23 -16.59 -20.98 2.55
CA LEU A 23 -15.68 -19.86 2.82
C LEU A 23 -15.65 -19.49 4.31
N LEU A 24 -16.82 -19.38 4.95
CA LEU A 24 -16.92 -19.06 6.37
C LEU A 24 -16.34 -20.17 7.25
N VAL A 25 -16.60 -21.44 6.92
CA VAL A 25 -16.04 -22.59 7.65
C VAL A 25 -14.52 -22.62 7.52
N PHE A 26 -13.99 -22.30 6.35
CA PHE A 26 -12.55 -22.20 6.14
C PHE A 26 -11.92 -21.06 6.94
N ILE A 27 -12.47 -19.84 6.85
CA ILE A 27 -12.00 -18.70 7.64
C ILE A 27 -12.05 -19.03 9.14
N LYS A 28 -13.14 -19.65 9.60
CA LYS A 28 -13.26 -20.14 10.97
C LYS A 28 -12.14 -21.11 11.34
N GLN A 29 -11.85 -22.11 10.51
CA GLN A 29 -10.81 -23.09 10.78
C GLN A 29 -9.43 -22.44 10.89
N GLU A 30 -9.14 -21.44 10.06
CA GLU A 30 -7.88 -20.69 10.13
C GLU A 30 -7.83 -19.80 11.38
N LEU A 31 -8.91 -19.12 11.71
CA LEU A 31 -9.03 -18.31 12.93
C LEU A 31 -8.85 -19.15 14.20
N GLN A 32 -9.41 -20.36 14.26
CA GLN A 32 -9.28 -21.25 15.41
C GLN A 32 -7.84 -21.72 15.70
N LYS A 33 -6.92 -21.57 14.74
CA LYS A 33 -5.50 -21.90 14.94
C LYS A 33 -4.76 -20.81 15.74
N LEU A 34 -5.35 -19.62 15.85
CA LEU A 34 -4.75 -18.47 16.53
C LEU A 34 -5.05 -18.58 18.03
N GLU A 35 -4.19 -19.30 18.75
CA GLU A 35 -4.27 -19.43 20.21
C GLU A 35 -3.63 -18.22 20.93
N GLY A 36 -3.98 -17.99 22.21
CA GLY A 36 -3.15 -17.18 23.10
C GLY A 36 -3.15 -15.65 22.91
N GLY A 37 -4.13 -15.08 22.21
CA GLY A 37 -4.25 -13.61 22.05
C GLY A 37 -3.63 -13.05 20.77
N GLU A 38 -3.24 -13.90 19.83
CA GLU A 38 -2.74 -13.53 18.50
C GLU A 38 -3.79 -12.78 17.66
N GLY A 39 -5.09 -12.98 17.94
CA GLY A 39 -6.19 -12.23 17.32
C GLY A 39 -5.99 -10.71 17.35
N ASN A 40 -5.52 -10.17 18.48
CA ASN A 40 -5.34 -8.72 18.70
C ASN A 40 -4.27 -8.11 17.79
N HIS A 41 -3.47 -8.95 17.16
CA HIS A 41 -2.45 -8.52 16.23
C HIS A 41 -2.98 -8.49 14.80
N ILE A 42 -4.08 -9.16 14.46
CA ILE A 42 -4.59 -9.19 13.09
C ILE A 42 -5.04 -7.79 12.64
N LYS A 43 -4.42 -7.27 11.58
CA LYS A 43 -4.78 -6.01 10.93
C LYS A 43 -5.85 -6.16 9.87
N GLY A 44 -6.00 -7.35 9.30
CA GLY A 44 -7.04 -7.61 8.33
C GLY A 44 -6.90 -8.95 7.62
N PHE A 45 -7.80 -9.21 6.69
CA PHE A 45 -7.87 -10.43 5.91
C PHE A 45 -8.00 -10.07 4.43
N LEU A 46 -7.33 -10.84 3.60
CA LEU A 46 -7.44 -10.75 2.15
C LEU A 46 -7.89 -12.12 1.63
N LEU A 47 -9.13 -12.18 1.13
CA LEU A 47 -9.73 -13.38 0.57
C LEU A 47 -9.56 -13.36 -0.96
N TYR A 48 -8.71 -14.25 -1.46
CA TYR A 48 -8.51 -14.45 -2.89
C TYR A 48 -9.48 -15.49 -3.43
N ILE A 49 -10.08 -15.22 -4.59
CA ILE A 49 -10.96 -16.14 -5.29
C ILE A 49 -10.48 -16.23 -6.74
N ALA A 50 -10.07 -17.42 -7.16
CA ALA A 50 -9.71 -17.72 -8.54
C ALA A 50 -10.86 -18.50 -9.21
N CYS A 51 -11.74 -17.77 -9.90
CA CYS A 51 -12.88 -18.38 -10.58
C CYS A 51 -12.97 -17.94 -12.05
N PRO A 52 -13.44 -18.81 -12.96
CA PRO A 52 -13.77 -18.41 -14.32
C PRO A 52 -14.80 -17.27 -14.36
N PRO A 53 -14.80 -16.41 -15.40
CA PRO A 53 -15.75 -15.30 -15.51
C PRO A 53 -17.23 -15.72 -15.40
N VAL A 54 -17.57 -16.92 -15.87
CA VAL A 54 -18.93 -17.46 -15.85
C VAL A 54 -19.43 -17.81 -14.45
N GLU A 55 -18.52 -18.05 -13.50
CA GLU A 55 -18.86 -18.40 -12.11
C GLU A 55 -18.80 -17.19 -11.17
N ARG A 56 -18.22 -16.08 -11.63
CA ARG A 56 -17.92 -14.90 -10.80
C ARG A 56 -19.15 -14.33 -10.09
N TYR A 57 -20.33 -14.38 -10.72
CA TYR A 57 -21.57 -13.89 -10.11
C TYR A 57 -21.94 -14.67 -8.84
N MET A 58 -21.67 -15.99 -8.82
CA MET A 58 -21.97 -16.84 -7.67
C MET A 58 -21.09 -16.47 -6.49
N TYR A 59 -19.79 -16.29 -6.73
CA TYR A 59 -18.84 -15.88 -5.70
C TYR A 59 -19.11 -14.45 -5.22
N ASN A 60 -19.37 -13.50 -6.11
CA ASN A 60 -19.78 -12.14 -5.73
C ASN A 60 -21.00 -12.15 -4.80
N SER A 61 -22.00 -12.99 -5.12
CA SER A 61 -23.19 -13.13 -4.28
C SER A 61 -22.89 -13.83 -2.96
N ALA A 62 -21.98 -14.80 -2.94
CA ALA A 62 -21.60 -15.54 -1.75
C ALA A 62 -20.86 -14.68 -0.72
N VAL A 63 -20.05 -13.73 -1.20
CA VAL A 63 -19.26 -12.81 -0.37
C VAL A 63 -19.86 -11.42 -0.25
N PHE A 64 -21.09 -11.23 -0.72
CA PHE A 64 -21.79 -9.94 -0.69
C PHE A 64 -20.95 -8.78 -1.26
N ALA A 65 -20.32 -8.97 -2.43
CA ALA A 65 -19.37 -8.02 -3.00
C ALA A 65 -19.95 -6.60 -3.25
N GLU A 66 -21.28 -6.47 -3.34
CA GLU A 66 -21.98 -5.18 -3.53
C GLU A 66 -22.48 -4.57 -2.21
N GLU A 67 -22.44 -5.30 -1.10
CA GLU A 67 -22.88 -4.85 0.22
C GLU A 67 -21.67 -4.73 1.14
N GLU A 68 -21.16 -3.50 1.27
CA GLU A 68 -20.01 -3.18 2.11
C GLU A 68 -20.16 -3.75 3.52
N ASP A 69 -19.08 -4.31 4.03
CA ASP A 69 -18.96 -4.95 5.35
C ASP A 69 -19.90 -6.12 5.66
N ARG A 70 -20.83 -6.53 4.79
CA ARG A 70 -21.78 -7.60 5.14
C ARG A 70 -21.09 -8.94 5.41
N PHE A 71 -20.16 -9.34 4.55
CA PHE A 71 -19.37 -10.57 4.74
C PHE A 71 -18.33 -10.40 5.86
N LYS A 72 -17.70 -9.23 5.97
CA LYS A 72 -16.82 -8.86 7.09
C LYS A 72 -17.51 -9.05 8.44
N ASN A 73 -18.76 -8.61 8.56
CA ASN A 73 -19.56 -8.75 9.77
C ASN A 73 -19.91 -10.22 10.09
N GLU A 74 -20.02 -11.09 9.07
CA GLU A 74 -20.15 -12.54 9.29
C GLU A 74 -18.85 -13.13 9.86
N VAL A 75 -17.69 -12.69 9.37
CA VAL A 75 -16.38 -13.08 9.90
C VAL A 75 -16.15 -12.54 11.32
N GLN A 76 -16.56 -11.29 11.61
CA GLN A 76 -16.49 -10.75 12.98
C GLN A 76 -17.27 -11.62 13.96
N ARG A 77 -18.51 -12.02 13.62
CA ARG A 77 -19.33 -12.87 14.48
C ARG A 77 -18.66 -14.22 14.75
N ILE A 78 -17.97 -14.79 13.77
CA ILE A 78 -17.17 -16.01 13.97
C ILE A 78 -16.07 -15.75 14.99
N ALA A 79 -15.30 -14.67 14.85
CA ALA A 79 -14.24 -14.34 15.80
C ALA A 79 -14.79 -14.16 17.23
N ASP A 80 -15.91 -13.45 17.38
CA ASP A 80 -16.60 -13.25 18.66
C ASP A 80 -17.04 -14.59 19.28
N ASP A 81 -17.63 -15.49 18.48
CA ASP A 81 -18.09 -16.82 18.92
C ASP A 81 -16.94 -17.70 19.43
N PHE A 82 -15.70 -17.46 18.97
CA PHE A 82 -14.50 -18.17 19.40
C PHE A 82 -13.62 -17.40 20.38
N ALA A 83 -14.09 -16.25 20.89
CA ALA A 83 -13.33 -15.35 21.77
C ALA A 83 -11.96 -14.96 21.18
N ILE A 84 -11.93 -14.72 19.87
CA ILE A 84 -10.76 -14.21 19.16
C ILE A 84 -10.89 -12.69 19.11
N ASP A 85 -10.05 -12.00 19.87
CA ASP A 85 -10.08 -10.54 19.95
C ASP A 85 -9.53 -9.91 18.66
N LEU A 86 -10.39 -9.60 17.67
CA LEU A 86 -9.97 -8.81 16.51
C LEU A 86 -9.93 -7.31 16.87
N PRO A 87 -8.93 -6.53 16.42
CA PRO A 87 -8.87 -5.08 16.66
C PRO A 87 -10.04 -4.34 16.03
N GLU A 88 -10.59 -3.32 16.70
CA GLU A 88 -11.76 -2.55 16.21
C GLU A 88 -11.67 -2.04 14.76
N LYS A 89 -10.45 -1.83 14.24
CA LYS A 89 -10.17 -1.27 12.90
C LYS A 89 -9.62 -2.29 11.91
N TRP A 90 -9.83 -3.60 12.12
CA TRP A 90 -9.39 -4.60 11.15
C TRP A 90 -10.15 -4.46 9.81
N THR A 91 -9.49 -4.82 8.70
CA THR A 91 -10.06 -4.71 7.34
C THR A 91 -10.30 -6.07 6.70
N MET A 92 -11.28 -6.15 5.81
CA MET A 92 -11.50 -7.33 4.97
C MET A 92 -11.55 -6.89 3.52
N GLU A 93 -10.75 -7.55 2.70
CA GLU A 93 -10.70 -7.32 1.26
C GLU A 93 -10.94 -8.64 0.53
N ILE A 94 -11.68 -8.58 -0.56
CA ILE A 94 -12.00 -9.76 -1.39
C ILE A 94 -11.51 -9.46 -2.81
N VAL A 95 -10.59 -10.28 -3.30
CA VAL A 95 -9.92 -10.05 -4.59
C VAL A 95 -10.12 -11.24 -5.50
N PHE A 96 -10.61 -10.97 -6.70
CA PHE A 96 -10.71 -11.96 -7.76
C PHE A 96 -9.41 -11.97 -8.57
N VAL A 97 -8.76 -13.12 -8.65
CA VAL A 97 -7.45 -13.29 -9.29
C VAL A 97 -7.49 -14.41 -10.33
N GLU A 98 -6.55 -14.40 -11.28
CA GLU A 98 -6.40 -15.52 -12.22
C GLU A 98 -5.66 -16.71 -11.58
N VAL A 99 -4.72 -16.42 -10.69
CA VAL A 99 -3.89 -17.41 -10.00
C VAL A 99 -3.83 -17.05 -8.52
N LEU A 100 -4.06 -18.04 -7.65
CA LEU A 100 -3.96 -17.86 -6.20
C LEU A 100 -2.50 -17.64 -5.79
N PRO A 101 -2.20 -16.64 -4.92
CA PRO A 101 -0.85 -16.43 -4.41
C PRO A 101 -0.28 -17.64 -3.69
N ASP A 102 1.05 -17.80 -3.70
CA ASP A 102 1.71 -18.92 -3.03
C ASP A 102 1.84 -18.71 -1.52
N GLU A 103 1.93 -17.46 -1.08
CA GLU A 103 1.97 -17.07 0.33
C GLU A 103 0.60 -17.14 1.04
N ALA A 104 -0.50 -17.31 0.30
CA ALA A 104 -1.84 -17.40 0.87
C ALA A 104 -2.21 -18.84 1.28
N ILE A 105 -2.99 -18.99 2.35
CA ILE A 105 -3.47 -20.28 2.82
C ILE A 105 -4.54 -20.76 1.85
N LYS A 106 -4.25 -21.82 1.09
CA LYS A 106 -5.14 -22.32 0.03
C LYS A 106 -6.22 -23.23 0.62
N MET A 107 -7.47 -23.02 0.21
CA MET A 107 -8.58 -23.91 0.55
C MET A 107 -8.50 -25.19 -0.30
N ALA A 108 -8.80 -26.35 0.29
CA ALA A 108 -8.67 -27.63 -0.41
C ALA A 108 -9.78 -27.90 -1.44
N ASN A 109 -10.98 -27.35 -1.22
CA ASN A 109 -12.20 -27.72 -1.95
C ASN A 109 -12.82 -26.59 -2.79
N LEU A 110 -12.26 -25.37 -2.74
CA LEU A 110 -12.56 -24.27 -3.64
C LEU A 110 -11.26 -23.62 -4.08
N ASP A 111 -11.28 -22.98 -5.26
CA ASP A 111 -10.18 -22.16 -5.77
C ASP A 111 -10.19 -20.80 -5.05
N ALA A 112 -9.99 -20.84 -3.72
CA ALA A 112 -9.93 -19.68 -2.85
C ALA A 112 -8.74 -19.80 -1.90
N ALA A 113 -8.21 -18.66 -1.47
CA ALA A 113 -7.12 -18.61 -0.50
C ALA A 113 -7.31 -17.45 0.47
N LEU A 114 -6.90 -17.62 1.72
CA LEU A 114 -6.95 -16.61 2.76
C LEU A 114 -5.54 -16.14 3.10
N PHE A 115 -5.35 -14.84 3.14
CA PHE A 115 -4.14 -14.24 3.70
C PHE A 115 -4.52 -13.42 4.94
N ILE A 116 -3.87 -13.72 6.07
CA ILE A 116 -4.13 -13.07 7.36
C ILE A 116 -3.03 -12.01 7.58
N LYS A 117 -3.41 -10.73 7.54
CA LYS A 117 -2.51 -9.61 7.76
C LYS A 117 -2.21 -9.52 9.26
N THR A 118 -1.04 -9.94 9.71
CA THR A 118 -0.53 -9.74 11.09
C THR A 118 0.72 -8.83 11.06
N PRO A 119 1.11 -8.18 12.17
CA PRO A 119 2.34 -7.40 12.30
C PRO A 119 3.59 -8.20 11.93
N GLU A 120 3.62 -9.50 12.25
CA GLU A 120 4.74 -10.39 11.88
C GLU A 120 4.74 -10.71 10.38
N HIS A 121 3.57 -10.81 9.73
CA HIS A 121 3.46 -10.91 8.27
C HIS A 121 3.60 -9.56 7.55
N ALA A 122 3.31 -8.45 8.20
CA ALA A 122 3.65 -7.11 7.76
C ALA A 122 5.18 -6.90 7.78
N ALA A 123 5.91 -7.63 8.65
CA ALA A 123 7.37 -7.65 8.64
C ALA A 123 7.98 -8.60 7.58
N THR A 124 7.22 -9.54 7.00
CA THR A 124 7.75 -10.55 6.06
C THR A 124 7.15 -10.55 4.66
N VAL A 125 6.09 -9.77 4.41
CA VAL A 125 5.72 -9.29 3.08
C VAL A 125 5.60 -7.78 3.15
N ASN A 126 6.70 -7.10 3.48
CA ASN A 126 6.85 -5.75 2.96
C ASN A 126 6.73 -5.91 1.45
N LYS A 127 5.70 -5.33 0.82
CA LYS A 127 5.80 -5.03 -0.60
C LYS A 127 6.98 -4.08 -0.71
N SER A 128 8.16 -4.64 -0.90
CA SER A 128 9.38 -3.86 -0.96
C SER A 128 9.41 -3.23 -2.33
N GLY A 129 9.20 -1.93 -2.36
CA GLY A 129 9.25 -1.15 -3.58
C GLY A 129 10.68 -0.70 -3.84
N THR A 130 11.19 -0.90 -5.05
CA THR A 130 12.36 -0.15 -5.53
C THR A 130 11.89 0.87 -6.56
N ALA A 131 12.09 2.14 -6.25
CA ALA A 131 11.86 3.24 -7.17
C ALA A 131 13.16 3.91 -7.59
N TYR A 132 13.07 4.64 -8.68
CA TYR A 132 14.15 5.37 -9.31
C TYR A 132 13.70 6.80 -9.47
N ILE A 133 14.55 7.74 -9.04
CA ILE A 133 14.36 9.16 -9.27
C ILE A 133 15.39 9.61 -10.29
N THR A 134 14.95 10.15 -11.42
CA THR A 134 15.83 10.69 -12.47
C THR A 134 15.69 12.20 -12.53
N VAL A 135 16.81 12.93 -12.52
CA VAL A 135 16.82 14.39 -12.70
C VAL A 135 16.65 14.72 -14.17
N LEU A 136 15.48 15.26 -14.55
CA LEU A 136 15.19 15.69 -15.92
C LEU A 136 15.60 17.15 -16.17
N ASN A 137 15.45 18.01 -15.16
CA ASN A 137 15.86 19.42 -15.23
C ASN A 137 16.36 19.92 -13.86
N GLY A 138 17.33 20.82 -13.87
CA GLY A 138 18.14 21.17 -12.69
C GLY A 138 19.41 20.34 -12.59
N GLU A 139 20.18 20.55 -11.53
CA GLU A 139 21.44 19.85 -11.27
C GLU A 139 21.50 19.39 -9.81
N ALA A 140 21.29 18.10 -9.57
CA ALA A 140 21.53 17.49 -8.27
C ALA A 140 22.93 16.86 -8.22
N GLU A 141 23.36 16.42 -7.03
CA GLU A 141 24.63 15.71 -6.84
C GLU A 141 24.78 14.48 -7.76
N GLN A 142 23.67 13.83 -8.11
CA GLN A 142 23.61 12.69 -9.01
C GLN A 142 22.47 12.87 -10.02
N LYS A 143 22.61 12.24 -11.19
CA LYS A 143 21.55 12.25 -12.22
C LYS A 143 20.39 11.31 -11.91
N GLY A 144 20.63 10.27 -11.12
CA GLY A 144 19.65 9.25 -10.79
C GLY A 144 19.88 8.71 -9.38
N TYR A 145 18.80 8.36 -8.69
CA TYR A 145 18.80 7.83 -7.34
C TYR A 145 17.94 6.57 -7.29
N VAL A 146 18.39 5.56 -6.56
CA VAL A 146 17.59 4.39 -6.22
C VAL A 146 17.08 4.59 -4.81
N ILE A 147 15.77 4.47 -4.62
CA ILE A 147 15.13 4.54 -3.30
C ILE A 147 14.35 3.25 -3.08
N LYS A 148 14.37 2.77 -1.84
CA LYS A 148 13.71 1.55 -1.42
C LYS A 148 12.74 1.82 -0.29
N SER A 149 11.74 0.96 -0.16
CA SER A 149 10.77 0.99 0.93
C SER A 149 11.42 1.05 2.33
N GLU A 150 12.57 0.40 2.50
CA GLU A 150 13.30 0.35 3.77
C GLU A 150 14.18 1.57 4.05
N ASP A 151 14.37 2.47 3.09
CA ASP A 151 15.26 3.63 3.27
C ASP A 151 14.66 4.72 4.18
N GLY A 152 13.37 4.59 4.52
CA GLY A 152 12.64 5.57 5.33
C GLY A 152 12.43 6.88 4.57
N LYS A 153 12.63 8.00 5.27
CA LYS A 153 12.40 9.35 4.74
C LYS A 153 13.59 9.84 3.90
N ILE A 154 13.35 10.02 2.60
CA ILE A 154 14.30 10.55 1.62
C ILE A 154 14.06 12.04 1.43
N ASN A 155 14.96 12.85 1.96
CA ASN A 155 14.89 14.30 1.95
C ASN A 155 15.41 14.89 0.62
N ILE A 156 14.67 15.87 0.12
CA ILE A 156 14.97 16.60 -1.10
C ILE A 156 15.11 18.08 -0.77
N GLY A 157 16.19 18.71 -1.24
CA GLY A 157 16.40 20.13 -1.01
C GLY A 157 17.72 20.67 -1.52
N ARG A 158 17.95 21.95 -1.24
CA ARG A 158 19.19 22.65 -1.57
C ARG A 158 20.26 22.35 -0.52
N ASP A 159 21.48 22.10 -1.00
CA ASP A 159 22.67 21.66 -0.26
C ASP A 159 22.51 20.29 0.44
N LYS A 160 23.60 19.52 0.52
CA LYS A 160 23.60 18.18 1.15
C LYS A 160 23.28 18.23 2.64
N LYS A 161 23.87 19.21 3.33
CA LYS A 161 23.68 19.43 4.76
C LYS A 161 23.09 20.82 4.94
N ALA A 162 21.78 20.86 5.09
CA ALA A 162 21.04 22.08 5.35
C ALA A 162 20.88 22.31 6.85
N GLN A 163 20.91 23.56 7.28
CA GLN A 163 20.53 23.93 8.65
C GLN A 163 19.11 24.51 8.62
N ASP A 164 18.25 24.02 9.50
CA ASP A 164 16.89 24.55 9.68
C ASP A 164 16.87 25.84 10.51
N GLU A 165 15.69 26.43 10.67
CA GLU A 165 15.49 27.67 11.43
C GLU A 165 15.76 27.49 12.94
N SER A 166 15.71 26.25 13.45
CA SER A 166 15.99 25.88 14.85
C SER A 166 17.46 25.54 15.09
N GLY A 167 18.29 25.57 14.05
CA GLY A 167 19.72 25.29 14.11
C GLY A 167 20.09 23.82 13.98
N PHE A 168 19.12 22.91 13.78
CA PHE A 168 19.40 21.49 13.53
C PHE A 168 19.82 21.25 12.09
N PHE A 169 20.62 20.21 11.90
CA PHE A 169 21.06 19.80 10.58
C PHE A 169 20.10 18.77 9.97
N ARG A 170 19.64 19.05 8.76
CA ARG A 170 18.98 18.12 7.85
C ARG A 170 19.97 17.62 6.82
N ILE A 171 19.94 16.33 6.53
CA ILE A 171 20.64 15.75 5.39
C ILE A 171 19.64 15.62 4.24
N ASN A 172 20.00 16.12 3.07
CA ASN A 172 19.23 15.95 1.84
C ASN A 172 19.83 14.79 1.06
N GLU A 173 19.16 13.65 1.01
CA GLU A 173 19.59 12.50 0.21
C GLU A 173 19.66 12.89 -1.28
N ILE A 174 18.66 13.63 -1.76
CA ILE A 174 18.64 14.25 -3.09
C ILE A 174 18.92 15.75 -2.93
N ALA A 175 20.19 16.11 -3.04
CA ALA A 175 20.65 17.48 -2.84
C ALA A 175 20.92 18.20 -4.16
N PHE A 176 20.41 19.41 -4.26
CA PHE A 176 20.70 20.37 -5.32
C PHE A 176 21.75 21.35 -4.81
N PRO A 177 23.01 21.31 -5.30
CA PRO A 177 24.08 22.15 -4.77
C PRO A 177 23.79 23.64 -5.01
N SER A 178 24.05 24.49 -4.02
CA SER A 178 23.85 25.94 -4.15
C SER A 178 24.88 26.62 -5.06
N GLU A 179 26.02 25.99 -5.28
CA GLU A 179 27.07 26.42 -6.21
C GLU A 179 26.76 26.10 -7.67
N SER A 180 25.74 25.28 -7.95
CA SER A 180 25.33 25.02 -9.34
C SER A 180 24.86 26.30 -10.01
N THR A 181 25.32 26.51 -11.23
CA THR A 181 24.88 27.63 -12.09
C THR A 181 23.59 27.31 -12.85
N ASN A 182 22.97 26.16 -12.61
CA ASN A 182 21.73 25.78 -13.26
C ASN A 182 20.55 26.57 -12.68
N GLU A 183 19.87 27.35 -13.53
CA GLU A 183 18.70 28.14 -13.12
C GLU A 183 17.57 27.29 -12.53
N GLY A 184 17.51 25.99 -12.84
CA GLY A 184 16.62 25.02 -12.22
C GLY A 184 16.69 24.99 -10.69
N ASN A 185 17.89 25.21 -10.13
CA ASN A 185 18.15 25.06 -8.70
C ASN A 185 17.76 26.30 -7.88
N LYS A 186 17.56 27.44 -8.54
CA LYS A 186 17.44 28.76 -7.90
C LYS A 186 16.34 28.83 -6.85
N TYR A 187 15.23 28.17 -7.11
CA TYR A 187 14.02 28.19 -6.28
C TYR A 187 13.83 26.90 -5.46
N ILE A 188 14.89 26.10 -5.31
CA ILE A 188 14.85 24.94 -4.42
C ILE A 188 15.19 25.41 -3.01
N SER A 189 14.33 25.04 -2.08
CA SER A 189 14.49 25.36 -0.66
C SER A 189 15.42 24.35 0.00
N ARG A 190 16.07 24.73 1.10
CA ARG A 190 16.89 23.81 1.89
C ARG A 190 16.11 22.60 2.41
N GLN A 191 14.84 22.83 2.78
CA GLN A 191 13.88 21.83 3.18
C GLN A 191 12.67 21.94 2.25
N HIS A 192 12.69 21.22 1.12
CA HIS A 192 11.72 21.45 0.05
C HIS A 192 10.66 20.35 -0.03
N ALA A 193 11.08 19.10 -0.04
CA ALA A 193 10.19 17.95 -0.11
C ALA A 193 10.86 16.73 0.51
N HIS A 194 10.07 15.69 0.71
CA HIS A 194 10.60 14.35 0.97
C HIS A 194 9.72 13.29 0.34
N ILE A 195 10.31 12.12 0.09
CA ILE A 195 9.62 10.91 -0.33
C ILE A 195 9.77 9.89 0.79
N GLU A 196 8.70 9.18 1.10
CA GLU A 196 8.74 8.04 2.01
C GLU A 196 7.79 6.95 1.54
N TRP A 197 8.06 5.72 1.95
CA TRP A 197 7.15 4.61 1.71
C TRP A 197 6.01 4.63 2.72
N SER A 198 4.77 4.49 2.22
CA SER A 198 3.58 4.35 3.05
C SER A 198 3.14 2.89 3.05
N ASP A 199 3.20 2.23 4.21
CA ASP A 199 2.67 0.88 4.38
C ASP A 199 1.14 0.84 4.22
N GLU A 200 0.45 1.94 4.54
CA GLU A 200 -1.00 2.06 4.37
C GLU A 200 -1.39 2.08 2.89
N HIS A 201 -0.65 2.82 2.06
CA HIS A 201 -0.93 2.97 0.63
C HIS A 201 -0.15 1.99 -0.25
N GLU A 202 0.76 1.20 0.34
CA GLU A 202 1.71 0.30 -0.33
C GLU A 202 2.41 0.98 -1.51
N ALA A 203 2.82 2.23 -1.31
CA ALA A 203 3.39 3.08 -2.36
C ALA A 203 4.32 4.15 -1.80
N PHE A 204 5.20 4.67 -2.65
CA PHE A 204 5.97 5.88 -2.34
C PHE A 204 5.05 7.10 -2.38
N GLN A 205 5.10 7.90 -1.32
CA GLN A 205 4.38 9.15 -1.20
C GLN A 205 5.35 10.32 -1.17
N LEU A 206 5.01 11.37 -1.93
CA LEU A 206 5.69 12.64 -1.93
C LEU A 206 4.99 13.62 -1.00
N PHE A 207 5.78 14.28 -0.16
CA PHE A 207 5.32 15.33 0.73
C PHE A 207 6.06 16.62 0.42
N ALA A 208 5.36 17.75 0.51
CA ALA A 208 6.00 19.06 0.55
C ALA A 208 6.45 19.35 1.98
N ASP A 209 7.65 19.90 2.16
CA ASP A 209 8.10 20.40 3.45
C ASP A 209 7.81 21.92 3.57
N ASP A 210 8.18 22.52 4.71
CA ASP A 210 7.97 23.95 5.01
C ASP A 210 8.49 24.90 3.92
N GLY A 211 9.56 24.54 3.21
CA GLY A 211 10.09 25.32 2.10
C GLY A 211 9.46 25.01 0.74
N GLY A 212 8.64 23.96 0.65
CA GLY A 212 7.96 23.45 -0.54
C GLY A 212 6.47 23.82 -0.64
N VAL A 213 5.89 24.44 0.38
CA VAL A 213 4.48 24.88 0.41
C VAL A 213 4.33 26.40 0.22
N PRO A 214 3.14 26.90 -0.20
CA PRO A 214 2.88 28.34 -0.27
C PRO A 214 3.08 29.05 1.09
N PRO A 215 3.51 30.33 1.11
CA PRO A 215 3.75 31.23 -0.01
C PRO A 215 5.13 31.06 -0.67
N ARG A 216 5.95 30.10 -0.20
CA ARG A 216 7.29 29.84 -0.69
C ARG A 216 7.24 29.06 -2.03
N ASN A 217 8.40 28.57 -2.44
CA ASN A 217 8.60 27.80 -3.66
C ASN A 217 7.81 26.49 -3.60
N LYS A 218 6.97 26.19 -4.60
CA LYS A 218 5.95 25.14 -4.49
C LYS A 218 6.40 23.81 -5.05
N VAL A 219 6.03 22.71 -4.40
CA VAL A 219 6.08 21.36 -4.97
C VAL A 219 4.85 21.12 -5.82
N LYS A 220 5.04 20.58 -7.03
CA LYS A 220 3.96 20.21 -7.93
C LYS A 220 4.21 18.82 -8.52
N ILE A 221 3.15 18.08 -8.80
CA ILE A 221 3.21 16.79 -9.47
C ILE A 221 2.45 16.92 -10.78
N ARG A 222 3.05 16.44 -11.87
CA ARG A 222 2.36 16.25 -13.14
C ARG A 222 2.41 14.78 -13.49
N SER A 223 1.24 14.16 -13.64
CA SER A 223 1.16 12.76 -14.02
C SER A 223 1.22 12.57 -15.54
N VAL A 224 1.67 11.38 -15.97
CA VAL A 224 1.74 11.04 -17.40
C VAL A 224 0.39 11.17 -18.09
N ASN A 225 -0.69 10.80 -17.38
CA ASN A 225 -2.05 10.79 -17.90
C ASN A 225 -2.79 12.13 -17.76
N ASP A 226 -2.29 13.05 -16.92
CA ASP A 226 -2.90 14.36 -16.70
C ASP A 226 -1.84 15.47 -16.67
N HIS A 227 -1.93 16.36 -17.66
CA HIS A 227 -0.99 17.45 -17.82
C HIS A 227 -1.19 18.58 -16.81
N ASN A 228 -2.33 18.60 -16.09
CA ASN A 228 -2.62 19.58 -15.07
C ASN A 228 -1.82 19.30 -13.80
N PRO A 229 -0.91 20.20 -13.38
CA PRO A 229 -0.10 19.93 -12.20
C PRO A 229 -0.92 20.05 -10.91
N VAL A 230 -0.87 19.00 -10.09
CA VAL A 230 -1.34 19.01 -8.69
C VAL A 230 -0.33 19.76 -7.84
N LYS A 231 -0.76 20.73 -7.05
CA LYS A 231 0.12 21.49 -6.14
C LYS A 231 -0.03 20.95 -4.73
N LEU A 232 1.08 20.65 -4.07
CA LEU A 232 1.06 20.32 -2.65
C LEU A 232 1.01 21.61 -1.84
N THR A 233 0.01 21.72 -0.96
CA THR A 233 -0.24 22.94 -0.17
C THR A 233 -0.12 22.72 1.34
N PHE A 234 -0.11 21.47 1.78
CA PHE A 234 -0.04 21.07 3.19
C PHE A 234 1.15 20.12 3.35
N THR A 235 1.85 20.21 4.48
CA THR A 235 3.03 19.39 4.75
C THR A 235 2.65 17.99 5.25
N GLU A 236 1.42 17.85 5.75
CA GLU A 236 0.88 16.62 6.34
C GLU A 236 0.18 15.72 5.31
N LEU A 237 -0.08 16.22 4.09
CA LEU A 237 -0.81 15.48 3.07
C LEU A 237 0.16 14.96 1.99
N GLY A 238 0.41 13.65 2.03
CA GLY A 238 1.20 12.94 1.03
C GLY A 238 0.45 12.76 -0.28
N HIS A 239 1.20 12.73 -1.37
CA HIS A 239 0.70 12.40 -2.70
C HIS A 239 1.36 11.11 -3.19
N THR A 240 0.54 10.11 -3.47
CA THR A 240 1.01 8.84 -4.04
C THR A 240 1.66 9.06 -5.40
N LEU A 241 2.88 8.57 -5.57
CA LEU A 241 3.62 8.63 -6.83
C LEU A 241 3.37 7.39 -7.68
N TYR A 242 3.16 7.61 -8.98
CA TYR A 242 2.97 6.57 -9.99
C TYR A 242 4.07 6.62 -11.05
N GLU A 243 4.26 5.51 -11.76
CA GLU A 243 5.24 5.41 -12.87
C GLU A 243 5.13 6.60 -13.84
N GLY A 244 6.26 7.27 -14.05
CA GLY A 244 6.42 8.40 -14.96
C GLY A 244 5.94 9.74 -14.41
N ASP A 245 5.49 9.82 -13.15
CA ASP A 245 5.13 11.09 -12.54
C ASP A 245 6.33 12.05 -12.51
N GLN A 246 6.07 13.31 -12.85
CA GLN A 246 7.06 14.38 -12.79
C GLN A 246 6.87 15.24 -11.55
N ILE A 247 7.89 15.26 -10.71
CA ILE A 247 7.96 16.07 -9.50
C ILE A 247 8.68 17.38 -9.84
N ILE A 248 7.96 18.49 -9.72
CA ILE A 248 8.45 19.83 -10.01
C ILE A 248 8.75 20.52 -8.68
N LEU A 249 10.00 20.90 -8.49
CA LEU A 249 10.49 21.60 -7.29
C LEU A 249 10.65 23.09 -7.60
N GLY A 250 9.97 23.93 -6.82
CA GLY A 250 9.93 25.36 -7.02
C GLY A 250 9.31 25.76 -8.36
N GLU A 251 10.13 26.29 -9.26
CA GLU A 251 9.65 26.79 -10.56
C GLU A 251 9.99 25.87 -11.72
N SER A 252 11.17 25.25 -11.72
CA SER A 252 11.74 24.67 -12.94
C SER A 252 12.53 23.38 -12.76
N ALA A 253 12.99 23.02 -11.56
CA ALA A 253 13.64 21.71 -11.37
C ALA A 253 12.61 20.59 -11.48
N VAL A 254 12.96 19.54 -12.23
CA VAL A 254 12.07 18.42 -12.53
C VAL A 254 12.78 17.11 -12.27
N LEU A 255 12.14 16.27 -11.46
CA LEU A 255 12.49 14.87 -11.25
C LEU A 255 11.41 13.99 -11.88
N GLU A 256 11.79 12.84 -12.41
CA GLU A 256 10.88 11.78 -12.85
C GLU A 256 10.95 10.62 -11.87
N PHE A 257 9.79 10.11 -11.48
CA PHE A 257 9.65 8.93 -10.66
C PHE A 257 9.34 7.71 -11.53
N SER A 258 10.13 6.66 -11.36
CA SER A 258 9.84 5.34 -11.93
C SER A 258 9.82 4.28 -10.84
N TYR A 259 8.91 3.33 -10.96
CA TYR A 259 8.66 2.28 -10.01
C TYR A 259 8.67 0.92 -10.69
N HIS A 260 9.57 0.05 -10.23
CA HIS A 260 9.58 -1.34 -10.65
C HIS A 260 9.13 -2.19 -9.47
N LEU A 261 7.96 -2.83 -9.61
CA LEU A 261 7.60 -3.92 -8.72
C LEU A 261 8.61 -5.04 -8.94
N THR A 262 9.50 -5.26 -7.97
CA THR A 262 10.21 -6.53 -7.85
C THR A 262 9.15 -7.59 -7.59
N LYS A 263 8.85 -8.36 -8.63
CA LYS A 263 8.02 -9.57 -8.57
C LYS A 263 8.71 -10.66 -7.76
#